data_AF-A0A1B2AAN8-F1
#
_entry.id   AF-A0A1B2AAN8-F1
#
_cell.length_a   1.000
_cell.length_b   1.000
_cell.length_c   1.000
_cell.angle_alpha   90.00
_cell.angle_beta   90.00
_cell.angle_gamma   90.00
#
_symmetry.space_group_name_H-M   'P 1'
#
loop_
_entity.id
_entity.type
_entity.pdbx_description
1 polymer ?
#
loop_
_entity_poly.entity_id
_entity_poly.type
_entity_poly.pdbx_seq_one_letter_code
_entity_poly.pdbx_strand_id
1 'polypeptide(L)'
;MSAIAAFLGRLMLALLFVLAGIPKIIDPSGAAAMLASANLPTALAMPTGVFEVVAGLLLALGFMTRLISILLAGFTLLATFFFHNQFGDPLQAAMALKNVAIAGGLLVVFAYGQMRWSYDHMRATRKGEVAAAKAEARAREAEIKAARAEGRAEALGDRTV
;
A
#
# COMPACT_ATOMS: atom_id res chain seq x y z
N MET A 1 -8.24 8.90 16.59
CA MET A 1 -7.04 8.42 17.32
C MET A 1 -6.36 7.23 16.65
N SER A 2 -7.08 6.22 16.14
CA SER A 2 -6.50 5.03 15.47
C SER A 2 -5.63 5.31 14.23
N ALA A 3 -5.88 6.40 13.49
CA ALA A 3 -5.13 6.71 12.26
C ALA A 3 -3.69 7.17 12.50
N ILE A 4 -3.43 7.94 13.57
CA ILE A 4 -2.07 8.36 13.93
C ILE A 4 -1.26 7.14 14.36
N ALA A 5 -1.84 6.24 15.17
CA ALA A 5 -1.20 5.00 15.58
C ALA A 5 -0.88 4.08 14.38
N ALA A 6 -1.80 3.95 13.41
CA ALA A 6 -1.57 3.17 12.20
C ALA A 6 -0.47 3.77 11.31
N PHE A 7 -0.40 5.11 11.22
CA PHE A 7 0.67 5.81 10.50
C PHE A 7 2.02 5.61 11.18
N LEU A 8 2.09 5.83 12.50
CA LEU A 8 3.31 5.63 13.28
C LEU A 8 3.80 4.18 13.20
N GLY A 9 2.90 3.20 13.38
CA GLY A 9 3.25 1.78 13.29
C GLY A 9 3.83 1.42 11.93
N ARG A 10 3.27 1.96 10.84
CA ARG A 10 3.81 1.77 9.49
C ARG A 10 5.17 2.41 9.31
N LEU A 11 5.38 3.61 9.85
CA LEU A 11 6.65 4.31 9.80
C LEU A 11 7.74 3.55 10.58
N MET A 12 7.40 3.00 11.74
CA MET A 12 8.33 2.19 12.53
C MET A 12 8.72 0.89 11.81
N LEU A 13 7.75 0.21 11.19
CA LEU A 13 8.03 -0.98 10.38
C LEU A 13 8.91 -0.63 9.17
N ALA A 14 8.58 0.47 8.47
CA ALA A 14 9.35 0.93 7.32
C ALA A 14 10.79 1.31 7.68
N LEU A 15 10.99 2.01 8.80
CA LEU A 15 12.29 2.44 9.28
C LEU A 15 13.24 1.25 9.47
N LEU A 16 12.71 0.13 9.96
CA LEU A 16 13.46 -1.11 10.16
C LEU A 16 14.07 -1.64 8.85
N PHE A 17 13.30 -1.65 7.76
CA PHE A 17 13.78 -2.09 6.45
C PHE A 17 14.76 -1.10 5.82
N VAL A 18 14.52 0.20 5.97
CA VAL A 18 15.43 1.23 5.45
C VAL A 18 16.79 1.13 6.12
N LEU A 19 16.82 1.04 7.46
CA LEU A 19 18.09 0.89 8.20
C LEU A 19 18.77 -0.46 7.94
N ALA A 20 18.01 -1.53 7.69
CA ALA A 20 18.58 -2.83 7.34
C ALA A 20 19.16 -2.88 5.92
N GLY A 21 18.61 -2.10 4.99
CA GLY A 21 18.99 -2.12 3.58
C GLY A 21 20.14 -1.18 3.22
N ILE A 22 20.25 -0.01 3.87
CA ILE A 22 21.34 0.96 3.60
C ILE A 22 22.73 0.31 3.68
N PRO A 23 23.09 -0.46 4.72
CA PRO A 23 24.40 -1.11 4.81
C PRO A 23 24.65 -2.08 3.67
N LYS A 24 23.62 -2.79 3.19
CA LYS A 24 23.73 -3.75 2.07
C LYS A 24 24.02 -3.07 0.74
N ILE A 25 23.68 -1.79 0.61
CA ILE A 25 23.95 -0.97 -0.59
C ILE A 25 25.33 -0.31 -0.49
N ILE A 26 25.71 0.18 0.71
CA ILE A 26 26.99 0.85 0.93
C ILE A 26 28.15 -0.16 0.92
N ASP A 27 27.96 -1.33 1.51
CA ASP A 27 28.93 -2.43 1.52
C ASP A 27 28.30 -3.73 0.97
N PRO A 28 28.21 -3.86 -0.36
CA PRO A 28 27.70 -5.08 -0.99
C PRO A 28 28.59 -6.30 -0.74
N SER A 29 29.88 -6.10 -0.47
CA SER A 29 30.82 -7.18 -0.17
C SER A 29 30.50 -7.85 1.16
N GLY A 30 30.21 -7.09 2.21
CA GLY A 30 29.77 -7.62 3.50
C GLY A 30 28.46 -8.41 3.38
N ALA A 31 27.50 -7.88 2.62
CA ALA A 31 26.24 -8.58 2.33
C ALA A 31 26.46 -9.86 1.51
N ALA A 32 27.33 -9.84 0.50
CA ALA A 32 27.67 -11.02 -0.29
C ALA A 32 28.33 -12.12 0.57
N ALA A 33 29.19 -11.76 1.53
CA ALA A 33 29.77 -12.71 2.48
C ALA A 33 28.71 -13.37 3.35
N MET A 34 27.71 -12.62 3.84
CA MET A 34 26.57 -13.17 4.56
C MET A 34 25.77 -14.14 3.70
N LEU A 35 25.44 -13.78 2.45
CA LEU A 35 24.70 -14.66 1.55
C LEU A 35 25.48 -15.94 1.23
N ALA A 36 26.79 -15.85 1.03
CA ALA A 36 27.65 -17.00 0.83
C ALA A 36 27.61 -17.96 2.03
N SER A 37 27.62 -17.43 3.26
CA SER A 37 27.51 -18.23 4.48
C SER A 37 26.18 -18.99 4.60
N ALA A 38 25.13 -18.49 3.94
CA ALA A 38 23.81 -19.11 3.87
C ALA A 38 23.60 -19.97 2.60
N ASN A 39 24.65 -20.22 1.81
CA ASN A 39 24.58 -20.90 0.51
C ASN A 39 23.63 -20.25 -0.51
N LEU A 40 23.48 -18.92 -0.44
CA LEU A 40 22.66 -18.13 -1.35
C LEU A 40 23.52 -17.45 -2.44
N PRO A 41 22.96 -17.18 -3.63
CA PRO A 41 23.68 -16.47 -4.69
C PRO A 41 24.12 -15.07 -4.25
N THR A 42 25.43 -14.82 -4.26
CA THR A 42 26.02 -13.52 -3.86
C THR A 42 25.56 -12.36 -4.74
N ALA A 43 25.15 -12.63 -5.98
CA ALA A 43 24.56 -11.65 -6.89
C ALA A 43 23.29 -10.99 -6.34
N LEU A 44 22.63 -11.58 -5.33
CA LEU A 44 21.44 -11.01 -4.68
C LEU A 44 21.78 -9.95 -3.62
N ALA A 45 23.05 -9.74 -3.26
CA ALA A 45 23.44 -8.78 -2.23
C ALA A 45 22.94 -7.35 -2.52
N MET A 46 23.19 -6.83 -3.73
CA MET A 46 22.70 -5.52 -4.15
C MET A 46 21.18 -5.47 -4.33
N PRO A 47 20.55 -6.40 -5.08
CA PRO A 47 19.09 -6.43 -5.24
C PRO A 47 18.32 -6.48 -3.92
N THR A 48 18.79 -7.25 -2.94
CA THR A 48 18.12 -7.35 -1.62
C THR A 48 18.22 -6.06 -0.82
N GLY A 49 19.38 -5.39 -0.81
CA GLY A 49 19.54 -4.08 -0.19
C GLY A 49 18.66 -3.02 -0.83
N VAL A 50 18.66 -2.93 -2.17
CA VAL A 50 17.80 -1.99 -2.90
C VAL A 50 16.32 -2.28 -2.65
N PHE A 51 15.93 -3.56 -2.67
CA PHE A 51 14.56 -3.98 -2.39
C PHE A 51 14.12 -3.57 -0.98
N GLU A 52 14.93 -3.80 0.06
CA GLU A 52 14.59 -3.41 1.44
C GLU A 52 14.39 -1.90 1.58
N VAL A 53 15.28 -1.09 1.01
CA VAL A 53 15.17 0.38 1.08
C VAL A 53 13.95 0.87 0.31
N VAL A 54 13.77 0.43 -0.94
CA VAL A 54 12.65 0.87 -1.78
C VAL A 54 11.32 0.40 -1.19
N ALA A 55 11.21 -0.86 -0.80
CA ALA A 55 9.99 -1.39 -0.18
C ALA A 55 9.71 -0.71 1.17
N GLY A 56 10.74 -0.44 1.99
CA GLY A 56 10.60 0.33 3.22
C GLY A 56 10.05 1.74 2.96
N LEU A 57 10.58 2.45 1.97
CA LEU A 57 10.10 3.79 1.59
C LEU A 57 8.66 3.75 1.06
N LEU A 58 8.33 2.79 0.19
CA LEU A 58 6.96 2.61 -0.32
C LEU A 58 5.98 2.30 0.81
N LEU A 59 6.40 1.50 1.79
CA LEU A 59 5.62 1.23 2.98
C LEU A 59 5.42 2.53 3.79
N ALA A 60 6.46 3.31 4.05
CA ALA A 60 6.36 4.58 4.79
C ALA A 60 5.41 5.58 4.11
N LEU A 61 5.55 5.75 2.79
CA LEU A 61 4.72 6.65 1.98
C LEU A 61 3.28 6.14 1.82
N GLY A 62 3.03 4.88 2.16
CA GLY A 62 1.71 4.27 2.05
C GLY A 62 1.33 3.86 0.61
N PHE A 63 2.32 3.75 -0.28
CA PHE A 63 2.08 3.34 -1.66
C PHE A 63 2.06 1.82 -1.78
N MET A 64 1.03 1.27 -2.44
CA MET A 64 0.85 -0.18 -2.63
C MET A 64 1.03 -0.99 -1.33
N THR A 65 0.60 -0.43 -0.19
CA THR A 65 0.84 -0.96 1.16
C THR A 65 0.55 -2.45 1.29
N ARG A 66 -0.57 -2.90 0.73
CA ARG A 66 -0.95 -4.31 0.77
C ARG A 66 0.06 -5.21 0.06
N LEU A 67 0.51 -4.85 -1.15
CA LEU A 67 1.50 -5.65 -1.88
C LEU A 67 2.86 -5.61 -1.18
N ILE A 68 3.30 -4.42 -0.77
CA ILE A 68 4.61 -4.23 -0.13
C ILE A 68 4.67 -4.93 1.22
N SER A 69 3.61 -4.86 2.02
CA SER A 69 3.55 -5.54 3.32
C SER A 69 3.66 -7.05 3.20
N ILE A 70 2.99 -7.68 2.22
CA ILE A 70 3.09 -9.14 2.07
C ILE A 70 4.45 -9.57 1.51
N LEU A 71 5.04 -8.79 0.59
CA LEU A 71 6.38 -9.04 0.08
C LEU A 71 7.43 -8.91 1.20
N LEU A 72 7.37 -7.84 2.00
CA LEU A 72 8.26 -7.65 3.15
C LEU A 72 8.05 -8.72 4.23
N ALA A 73 6.82 -9.17 4.47
CA ALA A 73 6.54 -10.23 5.43
C ALA A 73 7.16 -11.55 4.97
N GLY A 74 6.95 -11.93 3.71
CA GLY A 74 7.58 -13.11 3.10
C GLY A 74 9.10 -13.03 3.14
N PHE A 75 9.66 -11.90 2.73
CA PHE A 75 11.11 -11.64 2.77
C PHE A 75 11.68 -11.79 4.19
N THR A 76 11.00 -11.23 5.19
CA THR A 76 11.43 -11.29 6.60
C THR A 76 11.43 -12.72 7.14
N LEU A 77 10.42 -13.52 6.77
CA LEU A 77 10.34 -14.94 7.14
C LEU A 77 11.42 -15.77 6.44
N LEU A 78 11.63 -15.54 5.14
CA LEU A 78 12.72 -16.17 4.37
C LEU A 78 14.08 -15.85 4.99
N ALA A 79 14.37 -14.58 5.27
CA ALA A 79 15.62 -14.16 5.91
C ALA A 79 15.79 -14.84 7.29
N THR A 80 14.72 -14.98 8.06
CA THR A 80 14.76 -15.68 9.35
C THR A 80 15.10 -17.16 9.19
N PHE A 81 14.49 -17.83 8.21
CA PHE A 81 14.72 -19.24 7.94
C PHE A 81 16.17 -19.51 7.50
N PHE A 82 16.75 -18.63 6.67
CA PHE A 82 18.13 -18.80 6.20
C PHE A 82 19.19 -18.39 7.24
N PHE A 83 18.96 -17.36 8.05
CA PHE A 83 19.98 -16.77 8.92
C PHE A 83 19.80 -17.06 10.42
N HIS A 84 18.64 -17.56 10.86
CA HIS A 84 18.33 -17.77 12.29
C HIS A 84 17.69 -19.13 12.56
N ASN A 85 18.22 -20.20 11.94
CA ASN A 85 17.69 -21.55 12.09
C ASN A 85 18.29 -22.34 13.29
N GLN A 86 19.21 -21.75 14.06
CA GLN A 86 19.80 -22.44 15.23
C GLN A 86 19.03 -22.07 16.51
N PHE A 87 17.90 -22.73 16.74
CA PHE A 87 17.07 -22.55 17.94
C PHE A 87 17.75 -22.95 19.26
N GLY A 88 18.94 -23.58 19.20
CA GLY A 88 19.74 -23.91 20.37
C GLY A 88 20.50 -22.73 20.97
N ASP A 89 20.67 -21.63 20.22
CA ASP A 89 21.27 -20.39 20.72
C ASP A 89 20.15 -19.39 21.11
N PRO A 90 20.04 -19.01 22.40
CA PRO A 90 19.04 -18.03 22.84
C PRO A 90 19.07 -16.72 22.06
N LEU A 91 20.25 -16.27 21.60
CA LEU A 91 20.36 -15.03 20.83
C LEU A 91 19.73 -15.17 19.44
N GLN A 92 19.96 -16.29 18.75
CA GLN A 92 19.35 -16.55 17.45
C GLN A 92 17.84 -16.74 17.56
N ALA A 93 17.37 -17.45 18.59
CA ALA A 93 15.96 -17.61 18.86
C ALA A 93 15.27 -16.25 19.09
N ALA A 94 15.91 -15.34 19.83
CA ALA A 94 15.39 -13.98 20.03
C ALA A 94 15.34 -13.16 18.73
N MET A 95 16.36 -13.28 17.87
CA MET A 95 16.37 -12.60 16.56
C MET A 95 15.30 -13.15 15.62
N ALA A 96 15.10 -14.48 15.60
CA ALA A 96 14.04 -15.11 14.85
C ALA A 96 12.66 -14.63 15.33
N LEU A 97 12.44 -14.60 16.65
CA LEU A 97 11.18 -14.16 17.22
C LEU A 97 10.88 -12.69 16.92
N LYS A 98 11.89 -11.82 16.95
CA LYS A 98 11.79 -10.43 16.51
C LYS A 98 11.29 -10.34 15.07
N ASN A 99 11.86 -11.13 14.16
CA ASN A 99 11.47 -11.13 12.76
C ASN A 99 10.06 -11.69 12.55
N VAL A 100 9.64 -12.71 13.32
CA VAL A 100 8.27 -13.22 13.32
C VAL A 100 7.29 -12.12 13.79
N ALA A 101 7.63 -11.37 14.83
CA ALA A 101 6.82 -10.24 15.29
C ALA A 101 6.71 -9.13 14.23
N ILE A 102 7.80 -8.82 13.52
CA ILE A 102 7.81 -7.87 12.39
C ILE A 102 6.91 -8.37 11.26
N ALA A 103 7.02 -9.65 10.88
CA ALA A 103 6.15 -10.26 9.87
C ALA A 103 4.68 -10.20 10.29
N GLY A 104 4.36 -10.46 11.56
CA GLY A 104 3.01 -10.30 12.11
C GLY A 104 2.50 -8.86 12.01
N GLY A 105 3.33 -7.88 12.36
CA GLY A 105 3.01 -6.46 12.20
C GLY A 105 2.74 -6.08 10.74
N LEU A 106 3.51 -6.62 9.80
CA LEU A 106 3.28 -6.42 8.36
C LEU A 106 2.00 -7.09 7.87
N LEU A 107 1.66 -8.28 8.36
CA LEU A 107 0.38 -8.94 8.04
C LEU A 107 -0.83 -8.16 8.59
N VAL A 108 -0.69 -7.53 9.75
CA VAL A 108 -1.68 -6.58 10.26
C VAL A 108 -1.80 -5.37 9.31
N VAL A 109 -0.68 -4.79 8.86
CA VAL A 109 -0.72 -3.70 7.86
C VAL A 109 -1.33 -4.16 6.53
N PHE A 110 -1.09 -5.40 6.10
CA PHE A 110 -1.73 -6.00 4.94
C PHE A 110 -3.26 -6.07 5.10
N ALA A 111 -3.73 -6.53 6.26
CA ALA A 111 -5.16 -6.65 6.56
C ALA A 111 -5.87 -5.28 6.60
N TYR A 112 -5.21 -4.26 7.18
CA TYR A 112 -5.77 -2.91 7.36
C TYR A 112 -5.33 -1.88 6.30
N GLY A 113 -4.58 -2.29 5.28
CA GLY A 113 -3.92 -1.40 4.31
C GLY A 113 -4.86 -0.52 3.48
N GLN A 114 -6.17 -0.80 3.50
CA GLN A 114 -7.21 -0.08 2.76
C GLN A 114 -7.74 1.17 3.45
N MET A 115 -7.43 1.44 4.73
CA MET A 115 -8.34 2.30 5.50
C MET A 115 -8.49 3.74 4.97
N ARG A 116 -7.47 4.48 4.49
CA ARG A 116 -7.65 5.95 4.34
C ARG A 116 -6.93 6.69 3.22
N TRP A 117 -6.01 6.06 2.49
CA TRP A 117 -5.15 6.81 1.54
C TRP A 117 -4.82 6.02 0.26
N SER A 118 -5.63 5.01 -0.07
CA SER A 118 -5.47 4.37 -1.37
C SER A 118 -6.05 5.31 -2.44
N TYR A 119 -5.22 5.67 -3.41
CA TYR A 119 -5.61 6.39 -4.63
C TYR A 119 -6.90 5.82 -5.26
N ASP A 120 -7.14 4.52 -5.13
CA ASP A 120 -8.39 3.86 -5.55
C ASP A 120 -9.63 4.37 -4.83
N HIS A 121 -9.55 4.66 -3.52
CA HIS A 121 -10.69 5.16 -2.77
C HIS A 121 -11.01 6.60 -3.19
N MET A 122 -10.00 7.45 -3.39
CA MET A 122 -10.21 8.79 -3.93
C MET A 122 -10.79 8.75 -5.36
N ARG A 123 -10.35 7.80 -6.20
CA ARG A 123 -10.85 7.65 -7.57
C ARG A 123 -12.29 7.11 -7.61
N ALA A 124 -12.65 6.22 -6.69
CA ALA A 124 -14.01 5.73 -6.52
C ALA A 124 -14.94 6.86 -6.06
N THR A 125 -14.53 7.67 -5.06
CA THR A 125 -15.30 8.82 -4.61
C THR A 125 -15.46 9.86 -5.71
N ARG A 126 -14.38 10.22 -6.43
CA ARG A 126 -14.45 11.17 -7.55
C ARG A 126 -15.33 10.68 -8.70
N LYS A 127 -15.31 9.38 -9.00
CA LYS A 127 -16.22 8.79 -10.00
C LYS A 127 -17.68 8.85 -9.55
N GLY A 128 -17.94 8.63 -8.25
CA GLY A 128 -19.27 8.79 -7.66
C GLY A 128 -19.77 10.23 -7.74
N GLU A 129 -18.93 11.20 -7.37
CA GLU A 129 -19.23 12.63 -7.45
C GLU A 129 -19.49 13.10 -8.89
N VAL A 130 -18.66 12.67 -9.84
CA VAL A 130 -18.83 13.01 -11.27
C VAL A 130 -20.08 12.33 -11.85
N ALA A 131 -20.39 11.10 -11.45
CA ALA A 131 -21.61 10.41 -11.87
C ALA A 131 -22.86 11.09 -11.31
N ALA A 132 -22.84 11.53 -10.04
CA ALA A 132 -23.90 12.29 -9.41
C ALA A 132 -24.12 13.65 -10.10
N ALA A 133 -23.05 14.42 -10.32
CA ALA A 133 -23.12 15.69 -11.03
C ALA A 133 -23.66 15.54 -12.47
N LYS A 134 -23.30 14.46 -13.16
CA LYS A 134 -23.81 14.17 -14.51
C LYS A 134 -25.29 13.73 -14.49
N ALA A 135 -25.74 13.06 -13.45
CA ALA A 135 -27.15 12.70 -13.26
C ALA A 135 -28.01 13.95 -13.00
N GLU A 136 -27.54 14.86 -12.13
CA GLU A 136 -28.21 16.14 -11.86
C GLU A 136 -28.31 17.02 -13.11
N ALA A 137 -27.25 17.10 -13.91
CA ALA A 137 -27.26 17.86 -15.17
C ALA A 137 -28.28 17.30 -16.17
N ARG A 138 -28.39 15.97 -16.29
CA ARG A 138 -29.38 15.31 -17.16
C ARG A 138 -30.82 15.51 -16.69
N ALA A 139 -31.04 15.52 -15.38
CA ALA A 139 -32.37 15.81 -14.80
C ALA A 139 -32.80 17.25 -15.12
N ARG A 140 -31.90 18.23 -14.93
CA ARG A 140 -32.17 19.63 -15.30
C ARG A 140 -32.44 19.82 -16.79
N GLU A 141 -31.68 19.16 -17.67
CA GLU A 141 -31.95 19.21 -19.11
C GLU A 141 -33.32 18.63 -19.47
N ALA A 142 -33.72 17.54 -18.81
CA ALA A 142 -35.02 16.92 -19.03
C ALA A 142 -36.17 17.83 -18.57
N GLU A 143 -36.06 18.46 -17.40
CA GLU A 143 -37.03 19.45 -16.89
C GLU A 143 -37.15 20.65 -17.83
N ILE A 144 -36.04 21.22 -18.28
CA ILE A 144 -36.04 22.36 -19.22
C ILE A 144 -36.72 21.96 -20.54
N LYS A 145 -36.46 20.74 -21.03
CA LYS A 145 -37.06 20.25 -22.28
C LYS A 145 -38.56 20.00 -22.12
N ALA A 146 -39.00 19.47 -20.98
CA ALA A 146 -40.41 19.29 -20.66
C ALA A 146 -41.15 20.63 -20.56
N ALA A 147 -40.61 21.59 -19.81
CA ALA A 147 -41.16 22.94 -19.69
C ALA A 147 -41.28 23.65 -21.06
N ARG A 148 -40.28 23.46 -21.94
CA ARG A 148 -40.31 24.02 -23.30
C ARG A 148 -41.34 23.33 -24.21
N ALA A 149 -41.61 22.05 -23.99
CA ALA A 149 -42.63 21.30 -24.72
C ALA A 149 -44.04 21.70 -24.29
N GLU A 150 -44.27 21.86 -22.98
CA GLU A 150 -45.53 22.33 -22.39
C GLU A 150 -45.84 23.76 -22.86
N GLY A 151 -44.90 24.70 -22.75
CA GLY A 151 -45.10 26.07 -23.22
C GLY A 151 -45.33 26.17 -24.73
N ARG A 152 -44.78 25.23 -25.52
CA ARG A 152 -45.06 25.16 -26.97
C ARG A 152 -46.45 24.60 -27.26
N ALA A 153 -46.96 23.68 -26.44
CA ALA A 153 -48.29 23.12 -26.56
C ALA A 153 -49.37 24.15 -26.17
N GLU A 154 -49.15 24.91 -25.09
CA GLU A 154 -50.03 26.01 -24.68
C GLU A 154 -50.12 27.10 -25.75
N ALA A 155 -48.98 27.52 -26.32
CA ALA A 155 -48.94 28.52 -27.39
C ALA A 155 -49.61 28.07 -28.71
N LEU A 156 -49.79 26.76 -28.91
CA LEU A 156 -50.51 26.20 -30.05
C LEU A 156 -52.02 26.06 -29.79
N GLY A 157 -52.42 25.77 -28.55
CA GLY A 157 -53.82 25.71 -28.14
C GLY A 157 -54.51 27.09 -28.14
N ASP A 158 -53.78 28.13 -27.74
CA ASP A 158 -54.27 29.52 -27.70
C ASP A 158 -54.47 30.15 -29.10
N ARG A 159 -54.03 29.47 -30.17
CA ARG A 159 -54.23 29.89 -31.57
C ARG A 159 -55.44 29.24 -32.24
N THR A 160 -56.17 28.37 -31.53
CA THR A 160 -57.32 27.61 -32.05
C THR A 160 -58.66 28.02 -31.45
N VAL A 161 -58.68 29.09 -30.63
CA VAL A 161 -59.87 29.77 -30.12
C VAL A 161 -59.93 31.15 -30.75
#